data_AF-A0A2C6CP53-F1
#
_entry.id   AF-A0A2C6CP53-F1
#
_cell.length_a   1.000
_cell.length_b   1.000
_cell.length_c   1.000
_cell.angle_alpha   90.00
_cell.angle_beta   90.00
_cell.angle_gamma   90.00
#
_symmetry.space_group_name_H-M   'P 1'
#
loop_
_entity.id
_entity.type
_entity.pdbx_description
1 polymer ?
#
loop_
_entity_poly.entity_id
_entity_poly.type
_entity_poly.pdbx_seq_one_letter_code
_entity_poly.pdbx_strand_id
1 'polypeptide(L)'
;MAKTKMTGFARMLIFLLFIVPLAFFGASYINGEDPVQKIKNFTGMGEGGTSKVAVPTDNQSEVSTATMEKRILQLERDLAIANEKLARCQTSGVE
;
A
#
# COMPACT_ATOMS: atom_id res chain seq x y z
N MET A 1 7.69 -48.62 -0.53
CA MET A 1 7.48 -47.23 -0.04
C MET A 1 8.05 -46.26 -1.05
N ALA A 2 7.21 -45.57 -1.83
CA ALA A 2 7.68 -44.57 -2.77
C ALA A 2 8.16 -43.33 -1.99
N LYS A 3 9.49 -43.10 -1.96
CA LYS A 3 10.05 -41.85 -1.46
C LYS A 3 9.93 -40.84 -2.59
N THR A 4 8.97 -39.91 -2.50
CA THR A 4 8.84 -38.81 -3.46
C THR A 4 10.12 -37.99 -3.42
N LYS A 5 10.98 -38.19 -4.43
CA LYS A 5 12.20 -37.41 -4.60
C LYS A 5 11.81 -36.12 -5.29
N MET A 6 11.84 -35.02 -4.54
CA MET A 6 11.61 -33.69 -5.08
C MET A 6 12.73 -33.39 -6.08
N THR A 7 12.38 -33.08 -7.33
CA THR A 7 13.36 -32.75 -8.37
C THR A 7 14.01 -31.40 -8.06
N GLY A 8 15.25 -31.18 -8.51
CA GLY A 8 15.92 -29.88 -8.33
C GLY A 8 15.10 -28.70 -8.87
N PHE A 9 14.35 -28.94 -9.96
CA PHE A 9 13.40 -27.99 -10.52
C PHE A 9 12.24 -27.67 -9.56
N ALA A 10 11.64 -28.70 -8.93
CA ALA A 10 10.58 -28.48 -7.94
C ALA A 10 11.09 -27.66 -6.73
N ARG A 11 12.32 -27.89 -6.29
CA ARG A 11 12.94 -27.09 -5.22
C ARG A 11 13.13 -25.62 -5.62
N MET A 12 13.48 -25.35 -6.88
CA MET A 12 13.61 -23.99 -7.40
C MET A 12 12.25 -23.29 -7.55
N LEU A 13 11.24 -23.99 -8.05
CA LEU A 13 9.86 -23.47 -8.15
C LEU A 13 9.28 -23.09 -6.79
N ILE A 14 9.48 -23.92 -5.78
CA ILE A 14 9.02 -23.62 -4.42
C ILE A 14 9.71 -22.36 -3.90
N PHE A 15 11.01 -22.19 -4.16
CA PHE A 15 11.73 -20.98 -3.77
C PHE A 15 11.20 -19.73 -4.47
N LEU A 16 10.94 -19.84 -5.78
CA LEU A 16 10.37 -18.77 -6.59
C LEU A 16 9.00 -18.34 -6.08
N LEU A 17 8.15 -19.31 -5.68
CA LEU A 17 6.82 -19.06 -5.16
C LEU A 17 6.82 -18.16 -3.92
N PHE A 18 7.86 -18.22 -3.10
CA PHE A 18 8.00 -17.37 -1.93
C PHE A 18 8.77 -16.08 -2.21
N ILE A 19 9.85 -16.14 -2.98
CA ILE A 19 10.69 -14.96 -3.23
C ILE A 19 9.99 -13.93 -4.11
N VAL A 20 9.27 -14.37 -5.14
CA VAL A 20 8.59 -13.43 -6.06
C VAL A 20 7.59 -12.53 -5.33
N PRO A 21 6.63 -13.04 -4.53
CA PRO A 21 5.73 -12.16 -3.80
C PRO A 21 6.48 -11.32 -2.76
N LEU A 22 7.50 -11.87 -2.09
CA LEU A 22 8.27 -11.11 -1.10
C LEU A 22 9.03 -9.93 -1.73
N ALA A 23 9.65 -10.16 -2.89
CA ALA A 23 10.35 -9.13 -3.66
C ALA A 23 9.36 -8.08 -4.17
N PHE A 24 8.17 -8.49 -4.62
CA PHE A 24 7.11 -7.57 -5.02
C PHE A 24 6.67 -6.68 -3.86
N PHE A 25 6.39 -7.25 -2.69
CA PHE A 25 6.02 -6.50 -1.50
C PHE A 25 7.14 -5.57 -1.04
N GLY A 26 8.40 -6.03 -1.04
CA GLY A 26 9.56 -5.22 -0.68
C GLY A 26 9.77 -4.04 -1.63
N ALA A 27 9.70 -4.28 -2.94
CA ALA A 27 9.79 -3.22 -3.94
C ALA A 27 8.64 -2.22 -3.81
N SER A 28 7.42 -2.70 -3.58
CA SER A 28 6.25 -1.83 -3.40
C SER A 28 6.36 -0.95 -2.15
N TYR A 29 6.87 -1.52 -1.04
CA TYR A 29 7.09 -0.76 0.21
C TYR A 29 8.13 0.35 0.05
N ILE A 30 9.23 0.08 -0.67
CA ILE A 30 10.28 1.09 -0.91
C ILE A 30 9.77 2.23 -1.81
N ASN A 31 8.89 1.93 -2.76
CA ASN A 31 8.28 2.93 -3.64
C ASN A 31 7.06 3.64 -3.02
N GLY A 32 6.64 3.26 -1.80
CA GLY A 32 5.44 3.81 -1.14
C GLY A 32 4.11 3.38 -1.78
N GLU A 33 4.12 2.39 -2.67
CA GLU A 33 2.92 1.83 -3.29
C GLU A 33 2.34 0.69 -2.44
N ASP A 34 1.02 0.63 -2.31
CA ASP A 34 0.34 -0.47 -1.61
C ASP A 34 0.27 -1.73 -2.51
N PRO A 35 1.01 -2.81 -2.19
CA PRO A 35 1.09 -3.99 -3.04
C PRO A 35 -0.27 -4.69 -3.17
N VAL A 36 -1.13 -4.60 -2.16
CA VAL A 36 -2.44 -5.26 -2.15
C VAL A 36 -3.39 -4.55 -3.12
N GLN A 37 -3.39 -3.21 -3.12
CA GLN A 37 -4.15 -2.41 -4.07
C GLN A 37 -3.69 -2.68 -5.50
N LYS A 38 -2.37 -2.76 -5.74
CA LYS A 38 -1.82 -3.01 -7.07
C LYS A 38 -2.20 -4.40 -7.61
N ILE A 39 -2.14 -5.44 -6.77
CA ILE A 39 -2.60 -6.80 -7.13
C ILE A 39 -4.10 -6.81 -7.41
N LYS A 40 -4.91 -6.08 -6.62
CA LYS A 40 -6.36 -6.00 -6.80
C LYS A 40 -6.75 -5.35 -8.14
N ASN A 41 -6.03 -4.30 -8.54
CA ASN A 41 -6.17 -3.68 -9.86
C ASN A 41 -5.70 -4.61 -10.98
N PHE A 42 -4.58 -5.33 -10.78
CA PHE A 42 -4.01 -6.22 -11.80
C PHE A 42 -4.82 -7.51 -12.01
N THR A 43 -5.44 -8.02 -10.95
CA THR A 43 -6.24 -9.27 -10.98
C THR A 43 -7.67 -9.02 -11.42
N GLY A 44 -8.10 -7.76 -11.62
CA GLY A 44 -9.47 -7.40 -12.02
C GLY A 44 -10.56 -7.74 -10.99
N MET A 45 -10.19 -8.28 -9.83
CA MET A 45 -11.09 -8.67 -8.73
C MET A 45 -11.71 -7.46 -8.00
N GLY A 46 -11.39 -6.24 -8.43
CA GLY A 46 -11.91 -4.99 -7.88
C GLY A 46 -13.04 -4.35 -8.68
N GLU A 47 -13.35 -4.82 -9.89
CA GLU A 47 -14.26 -4.07 -10.76
C GLU A 47 -15.19 -5.01 -11.53
N GLY A 48 -16.48 -4.97 -11.19
CA GLY A 48 -17.53 -5.38 -12.10
C GLY A 48 -17.45 -4.50 -13.34
N GLY A 49 -16.85 -5.03 -14.40
CA GLY A 49 -16.82 -4.47 -15.74
C GLY A 49 -15.97 -3.21 -15.87
N THR A 50 -14.78 -3.33 -16.47
CA THR A 50 -14.43 -2.69 -17.75
C THR A 50 -13.09 -3.25 -18.20
N SER A 51 -13.08 -4.05 -19.27
CA SER A 51 -11.87 -4.27 -20.06
C SER A 51 -11.40 -2.93 -20.61
N LYS A 52 -10.28 -2.39 -20.10
CA LYS A 52 -9.55 -1.33 -20.79
C LYS A 52 -8.33 -1.93 -21.47
N VAL A 53 -8.50 -2.14 -22.77
CA VAL A 53 -7.46 -2.02 -23.79
C VAL A 53 -6.59 -0.80 -23.46
N ALA A 54 -5.28 -0.94 -23.69
CA ALA A 54 -4.30 0.12 -23.55
C ALA A 54 -4.79 1.46 -24.13
N VAL A 55 -5.03 2.43 -23.26
CA VAL A 55 -5.20 3.86 -23.60
C VAL A 55 -4.55 4.65 -22.46
N PRO A 56 -3.64 5.60 -22.74
CA PRO A 56 -3.13 6.49 -21.71
C PRO A 56 -4.29 7.39 -21.30
N THR A 57 -4.65 7.41 -20.03
CA THR A 57 -5.69 8.31 -19.52
C THR A 57 -5.24 8.81 -18.16
N ASP A 58 -4.39 9.85 -18.21
CA ASP A 58 -4.55 11.05 -17.37
C ASP A 58 -6.04 11.27 -17.10
N ASN A 59 -6.42 11.52 -15.85
CA ASN A 59 -7.74 11.95 -15.34
C ASN A 59 -8.20 11.19 -14.07
N GLN A 60 -7.50 10.12 -13.63
CA GLN A 60 -7.76 9.50 -12.31
C GLN A 60 -6.82 9.99 -11.20
N SER A 61 -5.73 10.69 -11.57
CA SER A 61 -4.79 11.25 -10.60
C SER A 61 -5.35 12.45 -9.84
N GLU A 62 -6.12 13.35 -10.48
CA GLU A 62 -6.51 14.63 -9.85
C GLU A 62 -7.46 14.49 -8.66
N VAL A 63 -8.40 13.52 -8.70
CA VAL A 63 -9.33 13.28 -7.58
C VAL A 63 -8.62 12.60 -6.40
N SER A 64 -7.65 11.73 -6.69
CA SER A 64 -6.89 11.00 -5.68
C SER A 64 -5.87 11.92 -4.99
N THR A 65 -5.13 12.74 -5.75
CA THR A 65 -4.20 13.73 -5.19
C THR A 65 -4.92 14.80 -4.38
N ALA A 66 -6.03 15.38 -4.89
CA ALA A 66 -6.80 16.38 -4.14
C ALA A 66 -7.42 15.82 -2.84
N THR A 67 -7.78 14.53 -2.82
CA THR A 67 -8.26 13.86 -1.60
C THR A 67 -7.13 13.59 -0.62
N MET A 68 -5.95 13.19 -1.10
CA MET A 68 -4.77 12.99 -0.27
C MET A 68 -4.26 14.31 0.34
N GLU A 69 -4.20 15.39 -0.46
CA GLU A 69 -3.83 16.73 0.02
C GLU A 69 -4.78 17.23 1.12
N LYS A 70 -6.09 17.02 0.95
CA LYS A 70 -7.07 17.36 2.00
C LYS A 70 -6.80 16.60 3.30
N ARG A 71 -6.43 15.31 3.22
CA ARG A 71 -6.08 14.54 4.42
C ARG A 71 -4.79 15.05 5.04
N ILE A 72 -3.75 15.34 4.26
CA ILE A 72 -2.48 15.89 4.77
C ILE A 72 -2.73 17.19 5.55
N LEU A 73 -3.47 18.13 4.96
CA LEU A 73 -3.84 19.39 5.63
C LEU A 73 -4.68 19.18 6.89
N GLN A 74 -5.53 18.16 6.90
CA GLN A 74 -6.34 17.83 8.07
C GLN A 74 -5.49 17.24 9.20
N LEU A 75 -4.55 16.35 8.87
CA LEU A 75 -3.60 15.76 9.83
C LEU A 75 -2.70 16.83 10.46
N GLU A 76 -2.19 17.79 9.68
CA GLU A 76 -1.38 18.89 10.21
C GLU A 76 -2.18 19.79 11.17
N ARG A 77 -3.45 20.07 10.84
CA ARG A 77 -4.34 20.84 11.70
C ARG A 77 -4.60 20.11 13.03
N ASP A 78 -4.83 18.80 13.00
CA ASP A 78 -5.02 18.01 14.21
C ASP A 78 -3.75 17.98 15.09
N LEU A 79 -2.55 17.90 14.49
CA LEU A 79 -1.29 18.01 15.23
C LEU A 79 -1.13 19.37 15.92
N ALA A 80 -1.51 20.46 15.26
CA ALA A 80 -1.46 21.80 15.85
C ALA A 80 -2.41 21.91 17.05
N ILE A 81 -3.66 21.42 16.91
CA ILE A 81 -4.66 21.44 17.99
C ILE A 81 -4.23 20.56 19.15
N ALA A 82 -3.69 19.37 18.88
CA ALA A 82 -3.22 18.46 19.91
C ALA A 82 -2.05 19.07 20.73
N ASN A 83 -1.10 19.73 20.05
CA ASN A 83 0.00 20.42 20.72
C ASN A 83 -0.48 21.61 21.57
N GLU A 84 -1.46 22.38 21.09
CA GLU A 84 -2.03 23.48 21.87
C GLU A 84 -2.73 22.99 23.14
N LYS A 85 -3.47 21.88 23.03
CA LYS A 85 -4.10 21.22 24.20
C LYS A 85 -3.05 20.72 25.21
N LEU A 86 -1.95 20.15 24.72
CA LEU A 86 -0.83 19.74 25.57
C LEU A 86 -0.18 20.93 26.27
N ALA A 87 0.04 22.05 25.58
CA ALA A 87 0.59 23.27 26.17
C ALA A 87 -0.34 23.85 27.25
N ARG A 88 -1.66 23.89 26.98
CA ARG A 88 -2.68 24.25 27.97
C ARG A 88 -2.62 23.37 29.22
N CYS A 89 -2.57 22.04 29.04
CA CYS A 89 -2.51 21.09 30.16
C CYS A 89 -1.19 21.13 30.93
N GLN A 90 -0.06 21.41 30.27
CA GLN A 90 1.23 21.58 30.95
C GLN A 90 1.26 22.83 31.84
N THR A 91 0.60 23.93 31.44
CA THR A 91 0.52 25.14 32.28
C THR A 91 -0.38 24.96 33.50
N SER A 92 -1.38 24.08 33.44
CA SER A 92 -2.26 23.77 34.58
C SER A 92 -1.74 22.63 35.47
N GLY A 93 -0.61 22.01 35.13
CA GLY A 93 0.04 20.97 35.91
C GLY A 93 1.26 21.45 36.72
N VAL A 94 1.52 22.76 36.75
CA VAL A 94 2.54 23.40 37.59
C VAL A 94 1.83 24.19 38.68
N GLU A 95 1.25 23.48 39.64
CA GLU A 95 0.91 23.97 40.99
C GLU A 95 1.48 23.00 42.03
#